data_AF-A0AAV2RBD8-F1
#
_entry.id   AF-A0AAV2RBD8-F1
#
_cell.length_a   1.000
_cell.length_b   1.000
_cell.length_c   1.000
_cell.angle_alpha   90.00
_cell.angle_beta   90.00
_cell.angle_gamma   90.00
#
_symmetry.space_group_name_H-M   'P 1'
#
loop_
_entity.id
_entity.type
_entity.pdbx_description
1 polymer ?
#
loop_
_entity_poly.entity_id
_entity_poly.type
_entity_poly.pdbx_seq_one_letter_code
_entity_poly.pdbx_strand_id
1 'polypeptide(L)'
;MAAALEDAGVGKRPIIWITHSMGGLIVKDILADEKSLSNDILSSTWGIVFLSVPHCGSRLASQTAFFRALFKPTKDILQLVENSPVLVSLQRKFEKSIKD
;
A
#
# COMPACT_ATOMS: atom_id res chain seq x y z
N MET A 1 3.96 7.75 -7.70
CA MET A 1 3.43 8.11 -6.36
C MET A 1 4.55 8.53 -5.42
N ALA A 2 5.63 7.73 -5.30
CA ALA A 2 6.83 8.09 -4.52
C ALA A 2 7.38 9.49 -4.83
N ALA A 3 7.63 9.82 -6.11
CA ALA A 3 8.09 11.16 -6.51
C ALA A 3 7.19 12.31 -6.05
N ALA A 4 5.86 12.13 -6.06
CA ALA A 4 4.92 13.16 -5.61
C ALA A 4 4.97 13.38 -4.08
N LEU A 5 5.32 12.33 -3.32
CA LEU A 5 5.55 12.42 -1.88
C LEU A 5 6.86 13.16 -1.58
N GLU A 6 7.91 12.89 -2.35
CA GLU A 6 9.20 13.56 -2.22
C GLU A 6 9.11 15.06 -2.56
N ASP A 7 8.40 15.41 -3.62
CA ASP A 7 8.10 16.81 -3.97
C ASP A 7 7.33 17.53 -2.86
N ALA A 8 6.45 16.81 -2.16
CA ALA A 8 5.74 17.31 -0.98
C ALA A 8 6.62 17.37 0.28
N GLY A 9 7.89 16.94 0.20
CA GLY A 9 8.85 16.95 1.30
C GLY A 9 8.70 15.79 2.29
N VAL A 10 7.97 14.73 1.93
CA VAL A 10 7.88 13.49 2.70
C VAL A 10 9.25 12.80 2.67
N GLY A 11 9.68 12.25 3.82
CA GLY A 11 11.03 11.69 4.01
C GLY A 11 12.02 12.65 4.68
N LYS A 12 11.66 13.93 4.88
CA LYS A 12 12.51 14.92 5.58
C LYS A 12 12.25 15.01 7.08
N ARG A 13 11.24 14.30 7.60
CA ARG A 13 10.79 14.29 8.99
C ARG A 13 10.21 12.90 9.32
N PRO A 14 10.15 12.51 10.61
CA PRO A 14 9.49 11.28 11.03
C PRO A 14 8.06 11.16 10.48
N ILE A 15 7.72 9.98 9.96
CA ILE A 15 6.46 9.68 9.28
C ILE A 15 5.67 8.65 10.08
N ILE A 16 4.39 8.96 10.33
CA ILE A 16 3.39 7.98 10.76
C ILE A 16 2.33 7.89 9.68
N TRP A 17 2.18 6.71 9.09
CA TRP A 17 1.17 6.45 8.07
C TRP A 17 -0.15 6.08 8.73
N ILE A 18 -1.23 6.79 8.41
CA ILE A 18 -2.59 6.40 8.81
C ILE A 18 -3.35 6.06 7.54
N THR A 19 -3.75 4.80 7.42
CA THR A 19 -4.27 4.26 6.17
C THR A 19 -5.61 3.59 6.37
N HIS A 20 -6.49 3.73 5.38
CA HIS A 20 -7.80 3.11 5.37
C HIS A 20 -8.04 2.36 4.06
N SER A 21 -8.62 1.17 4.15
CA SER A 21 -9.02 0.37 2.98
C SER A 21 -7.84 0.18 1.99
N MET A 22 -8.04 0.45 0.70
CA MET A 22 -7.01 0.34 -0.33
C MET A 22 -5.77 1.23 -0.08
N GLY A 23 -5.91 2.32 0.67
CA GLY A 23 -4.79 3.21 0.99
C GLY A 23 -3.65 2.51 1.71
N GLY A 24 -3.96 1.48 2.52
CA GLY A 24 -2.93 0.69 3.18
C GLY A 24 -2.13 -0.20 2.22
N LEU A 25 -2.74 -0.64 1.13
CA LEU A 25 -2.03 -1.41 0.09
C LEU A 25 -1.11 -0.51 -0.73
N ILE A 26 -1.54 0.72 -1.01
CA ILE A 26 -0.70 1.73 -1.68
C ILE A 26 0.54 2.04 -0.84
N VAL A 27 0.38 2.26 0.47
CA VAL A 27 1.53 2.50 1.37
C VAL A 27 2.45 1.28 1.43
N LYS A 28 1.91 0.07 1.46
CA LYS A 28 2.73 -1.14 1.38
C LYS A 28 3.53 -1.21 0.09
N ASP A 29 2.95 -0.85 -1.05
CA ASP A 29 3.62 -0.87 -2.34
C ASP A 29 4.77 0.16 -2.41
N ILE A 30 4.51 1.37 -1.91
CA ILE A 30 5.52 2.42 -1.76
C ILE A 30 6.69 1.93 -0.91
N LEU A 31 6.42 1.36 0.26
CA LEU A 31 7.48 0.92 1.19
C LEU A 31 8.19 -0.37 0.76
N ALA A 32 7.53 -1.22 -0.04
CA ALA A 32 8.10 -2.46 -0.56
C ALA A 32 8.94 -2.27 -1.82
N ASP A 33 8.81 -1.14 -2.53
CA ASP A 33 9.55 -0.85 -3.75
C ASP A 33 10.83 -0.04 -3.47
N GLU A 34 11.87 -0.74 -3.01
CA GLU A 34 13.20 -0.20 -2.74
C GLU A 34 13.86 0.52 -3.95
N LYS A 35 13.40 0.26 -5.18
CA LYS A 35 14.00 0.85 -6.38
C LYS A 35 13.42 2.22 -6.76
N SER A 36 12.21 2.53 -6.32
CA SER A 36 11.52 3.77 -6.68
C SER A 36 11.34 4.75 -5.51
N LEU A 37 11.71 4.32 -4.31
CA LEU A 37 11.65 5.10 -3.10
C LEU A 37 13.02 5.70 -2.76
N SER A 38 13.09 6.99 -2.45
CA SER A 38 14.28 7.50 -1.73
C SER A 38 14.41 6.77 -0.39
N ASN A 39 15.66 6.43 -0.03
CA ASN A 39 16.02 5.87 1.28
C ASN A 39 15.46 6.71 2.45
N ASP A 40 15.18 7.99 2.21
CA ASP A 40 14.69 8.95 3.19
C ASP A 40 13.25 8.65 3.65
N ILE A 41 12.37 8.14 2.77
CA ILE A 41 10.98 7.82 3.14
C ILE A 41 10.93 6.57 4.03
N LEU A 42 11.67 5.53 3.66
CA LEU A 42 11.72 4.29 4.45
C LEU A 42 12.37 4.55 5.82
N SER A 43 13.54 5.19 5.84
CA SER A 43 14.26 5.49 7.09
C SER A 43 13.52 6.48 8.00
N SER A 44 12.69 7.36 7.45
CA SER A 44 11.85 8.26 8.24
C SER A 44 10.54 7.64 8.70
N THR A 45 10.17 6.43 8.26
CA THR A 45 8.92 5.79 8.66
C THR A 45 9.02 5.18 10.05
N TRP A 46 8.32 5.78 11.02
CA TRP A 46 8.33 5.34 12.42
C TRP A 46 7.18 4.39 12.75
N GLY A 47 6.08 4.45 12.01
CA GLY A 47 4.93 3.62 12.27
C GLY A 47 3.86 3.69 11.19
N ILE A 48 3.03 2.65 11.16
CA ILE A 48 1.91 2.52 10.21
C ILE A 48 0.69 2.02 10.97
N VAL A 49 -0.45 2.69 10.78
CA VAL A 49 -1.77 2.32 11.29
C VAL A 49 -2.64 1.88 10.11
N PHE A 50 -3.15 0.66 10.18
CA PHE A 50 -4.03 0.06 9.17
C PHE A 50 -5.48 0.00 9.67
N LEU A 51 -6.39 0.67 8.97
CA LEU A 51 -7.83 0.68 9.26
C LEU A 51 -8.59 -0.07 8.17
N SER A 52 -9.12 -1.26 8.50
CA SER A 52 -9.91 -2.11 7.58
C SER A 52 -9.23 -2.34 6.22
N VAL A 53 -7.91 -2.56 6.23
CA VAL A 53 -7.11 -2.75 5.01
C VAL A 53 -7.15 -4.22 4.59
N PRO A 54 -7.50 -4.53 3.33
CA PRO A 54 -7.56 -5.91 2.83
C PRO A 54 -6.15 -6.43 2.52
N HIS A 55 -5.35 -6.72 3.54
CA HIS A 55 -3.92 -7.06 3.41
C HIS A 55 -3.60 -8.22 2.47
N CYS A 56 -4.47 -9.23 2.40
CA CYS A 56 -4.38 -10.36 1.47
C CYS A 56 -5.51 -10.36 0.43
N GLY A 57 -6.12 -9.19 0.22
CA GLY A 57 -7.38 -9.03 -0.49
C GLY A 57 -8.58 -9.27 0.43
N SER A 58 -9.79 -9.25 -0.14
CA SER A 58 -11.01 -9.56 0.61
C SER A 58 -12.05 -10.22 -0.29
N ARG A 59 -12.81 -11.16 0.27
CA ARG A 59 -13.97 -11.78 -0.40
C ARG A 59 -15.07 -10.77 -0.77
N LEU A 60 -15.09 -9.60 -0.13
CA LEU A 60 -16.01 -8.50 -0.46
C LEU A 60 -15.62 -7.79 -1.77
N ALA A 61 -14.32 -7.68 -2.06
CA ALA A 61 -13.83 -7.06 -3.28
C ALA A 61 -14.18 -7.88 -4.54
N SER A 62 -14.32 -9.22 -4.39
CA SER A 62 -14.74 -10.11 -5.48
C SER A 62 -16.26 -10.18 -5.69
N GLN A 63 -17.08 -9.73 -4.71
CA GLN A 63 -18.54 -9.96 -4.74
C GLN A 63 -19.41 -8.68 -4.73
N THR A 64 -18.89 -7.52 -4.35
CA THR A 64 -19.77 -6.36 -4.06
C THR A 64 -19.66 -5.25 -5.11
N ALA A 65 -20.80 -4.88 -5.72
CA ALA A 65 -20.91 -3.74 -6.65
C ALA A 65 -20.40 -2.42 -6.05
N PHE A 66 -20.50 -2.26 -4.73
CA PHE A 66 -19.95 -1.13 -3.98
C PHE A 66 -18.44 -0.96 -4.19
N PHE A 67 -17.65 -2.05 -4.16
CA PHE A 67 -16.21 -1.98 -4.43
C PHE A 67 -15.92 -1.62 -5.90
N ARG A 68 -16.68 -2.16 -6.87
CA ARG A 68 -16.54 -1.79 -8.29
C ARG A 68 -16.95 -0.34 -8.58
N ALA A 69 -17.83 0.23 -7.75
CA ALA A 69 -18.33 1.61 -7.89
C ALA A 69 -17.43 2.63 -7.19
N LEU A 70 -16.94 2.32 -5.98
CA LEU A 70 -16.03 3.20 -5.22
C LEU A 70 -14.63 3.24 -5.84
N PHE A 71 -14.20 2.11 -6.43
CA PHE A 71 -12.92 1.96 -7.09
C PHE A 71 -13.17 1.81 -8.60
N LYS A 72 -13.12 2.92 -9.36
CA LYS A 72 -13.20 2.95 -10.83
C LYS A 72 -12.29 1.88 -11.42
N PRO A 73 -12.71 0.98 -12.32
CA PRO A 73 -11.91 -0.16 -12.77
C PRO A 73 -10.66 0.26 -13.55
N THR A 74 -9.62 0.68 -12.85
CA THR A 74 -8.25 0.80 -13.34
C THR A 74 -7.53 -0.52 -13.09
N LYS A 75 -6.42 -0.77 -13.80
CA LYS A 75 -5.67 -2.05 -13.74
C LYS A 75 -5.25 -2.44 -12.33
N ASP A 76 -5.10 -1.46 -11.42
CA ASP A 76 -4.73 -1.66 -10.02
C ASP A 76 -5.86 -2.31 -9.19
N ILE A 77 -7.12 -2.17 -9.60
CA ILE A 77 -8.29 -2.70 -8.89
C ILE A 77 -8.59 -4.15 -9.25
N LEU A 78 -8.19 -4.60 -10.43
CA LEU A 78 -8.22 -6.01 -10.80
C LEU A 78 -7.26 -6.85 -9.94
N GLN A 79 -6.26 -6.21 -9.29
CA GLN A 79 -5.32 -6.86 -8.41
C GLN A 79 -5.86 -7.04 -6.98
N LEU A 80 -7.00 -6.42 -6.64
CA LEU A 80 -7.65 -6.50 -5.31
C LEU A 80 -8.49 -7.75 -5.07
N VAL A 81 -8.49 -8.69 -6.02
CA VAL A 81 -9.15 -9.99 -5.86
C VAL A 81 -8.48 -10.74 -4.70
N GLU A 82 -9.30 -11.37 -3.86
CA GLU A 82 -8.86 -12.18 -2.72
C GLU A 82 -7.79 -13.20 -3.14
N ASN A 83 -6.67 -13.25 -2.39
CA ASN A 83 -5.53 -14.12 -2.67
C ASN A 83 -4.90 -13.93 -4.07
N SER A 84 -5.01 -12.75 -4.68
CA SER A 84 -4.27 -12.49 -5.91
C SER A 84 -2.76 -12.71 -5.65
N PRO A 85 -2.04 -13.38 -6.57
CA PRO A 85 -0.60 -13.58 -6.43
C PRO A 85 0.17 -12.27 -6.22
N VAL A 86 -0.38 -11.17 -6.75
CA VAL A 86 0.16 -9.82 -6.61
C VAL A 86 0.05 -9.32 -5.17
N LEU A 87 -1.11 -9.41 -4.52
CA LEU A 87 -1.26 -8.95 -3.13
C LEU A 87 -0.48 -9.79 -2.13
N VAL A 88 -0.43 -11.10 -2.35
CA VAL A 88 0.39 -11.99 -1.50
C VAL A 88 1.88 -11.67 -1.68
N SER A 89 2.32 -11.42 -2.92
CA SER A 89 3.69 -10.98 -3.20
C SER A 89 4.00 -9.64 -2.56
N LEU A 90 3.09 -8.67 -2.68
CA LEU A 90 3.22 -7.34 -2.07
C LEU A 90 3.32 -7.43 -0.55
N GLN A 91 2.42 -8.19 0.09
CA GLN A 91 2.45 -8.41 1.53
C GLN A 91 3.78 -9.00 1.97
N ARG A 92 4.29 -10.01 1.25
CA ARG A 92 5.57 -10.64 1.57
C ARG A 92 6.75 -9.68 1.39
N LYS A 93 6.75 -8.88 0.32
CA LYS A 93 7.81 -7.86 0.09
C LYS A 93 7.79 -6.81 1.19
N PHE A 94 6.61 -6.31 1.53
CA PHE A 94 6.44 -5.35 2.61
C PHE A 94 6.94 -5.91 3.95
N GLU A 95 6.55 -7.14 4.31
CA GLU A 95 7.04 -7.80 5.53
C GLU A 95 8.57 -7.95 5.56
N LYS A 96 9.20 -8.16 4.40
CA LYS A 96 10.66 -8.20 4.31
C LYS A 96 11.26 -6.81 4.55
N SER A 97 10.73 -5.78 3.88
CA SER A 97 11.24 -4.40 3.97
C SER A 97 11.17 -3.76 5.38
N ILE A 98 10.32 -4.28 6.27
CA ILE A 98 10.14 -3.75 7.64
C ILE A 98 10.84 -4.58 8.72
N LYS A 99 11.41 -5.75 8.39
CA LYS A 99 12.05 -6.67 9.36
C LYS A 99 13.58 -6.54 9.39
N ASP A 100 14.16 -5.88 8.40
CA ASP A 100 15.58 -5.51 8.33
C ASP A 100 15.80 -4.14 9.00
#